data_AF-A0A1Z8NL82-F1
#
_entry.id   AF-A0A1Z8NL82-F1
#
_cell.length_a   1.000
_cell.length_b   1.000
_cell.length_c   1.000
_cell.angle_alpha   90.00
_cell.angle_beta   90.00
_cell.angle_gamma   90.00
#
_symmetry.space_group_name_H-M   'P 1'
#
loop_
_entity.id
_entity.type
_entity.pdbx_description
1 polymer ?
#
loop_
_entity_poly.entity_id
_entity_poly.type
_entity_poly.pdbx_seq_one_letter_code
_entity_poly.pdbx_strand_id
1 'polypeptide(L)'
;MAAEDYSNLSVQQKISALVRGIEGDERWNTALAKAPDAEAMLDLLESAANKLKLGLSRKELARTPPLRDWLWFKRNKPLLTIGDALPRYRQE
;
A
#
# COMPACT_ATOMS: atom_id res chain seq x y z
N MET A 1 20.40 20.96 4.77
CA MET A 1 19.44 19.88 4.50
C MET A 1 18.76 19.54 5.81
N ALA A 2 17.49 19.91 5.98
CA ALA A 2 16.75 19.62 7.20
C ALA A 2 16.57 18.10 7.29
N ALA A 3 17.11 17.49 8.35
CA ALA A 3 16.74 16.14 8.72
C ALA A 3 15.27 16.22 9.14
N GLU A 4 14.37 15.71 8.31
CA GLU A 4 12.96 15.59 8.63
C GLU A 4 12.85 14.74 9.90
N ASP A 5 12.58 15.38 11.04
CA ASP A 5 12.37 14.68 12.30
C ASP A 5 11.00 14.00 12.24
N TYR A 6 10.99 12.78 11.70
CA TYR A 6 9.81 11.94 11.64
C TYR A 6 9.36 11.48 13.04
N SER A 7 10.16 11.72 14.08
CA SER A 7 9.89 11.33 15.47
C SER A 7 8.62 11.99 16.02
N ASN A 8 8.35 13.24 15.63
CA ASN A 8 7.19 14.00 16.11
C ASN A 8 5.95 13.88 15.21
N LEU A 9 6.03 13.14 14.09
CA LEU A 9 4.92 12.95 13.17
C LEU A 9 4.00 11.82 13.63
N SER A 10 2.69 12.07 13.59
CA SER A 10 1.69 11.05 13.84
C SER A 10 1.81 9.91 12.83
N VAL A 11 1.45 8.69 13.24
CA VAL A 11 1.47 7.48 12.39
C VAL A 11 0.79 7.71 11.04
N GLN A 12 -0.31 8.46 11.03
CA GLN A 12 -1.03 8.82 9.81
C GLN A 12 -0.21 9.71 8.88
N GLN A 13 0.52 10.71 9.41
CA GLN A 13 1.38 11.58 8.60
C GLN A 13 2.58 10.83 8.04
N LYS A 14 3.19 9.95 8.83
CA LYS A 14 4.25 9.04 8.36
C LYS A 14 3.74 8.16 7.21
N ILE A 15 2.51 7.67 7.31
CA ILE A 15 1.91 6.87 6.23
C ILE A 15 1.62 7.72 5.00
N SER A 16 1.13 8.95 5.14
CA SER A 16 0.95 9.84 3.99
C SER A 16 2.29 10.15 3.30
N ALA A 17 3.36 10.34 4.07
CA ALA A 17 4.72 10.53 3.53
C ALA A 17 5.22 9.26 2.82
N LEU A 18 4.98 8.09 3.39
CA LEU A 18 5.29 6.80 2.78
C LEU A 18 4.57 6.63 1.44
N VAL A 19 3.24 6.80 1.43
CA VAL A 19 2.41 6.65 0.22
C VAL A 19 2.88 7.62 -0.86
N ARG A 20 3.10 8.90 -0.51
CA ARG A 20 3.62 9.88 -1.47
C ARG A 20 5.02 9.51 -2.00
N GLY A 21 5.86 8.91 -1.15
CA GLY A 21 7.21 8.47 -1.53
C GLY A 21 7.24 7.26 -2.46
N ILE A 22 6.24 6.37 -2.38
CA ILE A 22 6.15 5.16 -3.22
C ILE A 22 5.24 5.34 -4.44
N GLU A 23 4.22 6.20 -4.38
CA GLU A 23 3.22 6.40 -5.43
C GLU A 23 3.83 6.96 -6.74
N GLY A 24 4.98 7.63 -6.65
CA GLY A 24 5.73 8.11 -7.81
C GLY A 24 6.86 7.19 -8.29
N ASP A 25 7.10 6.07 -7.61
CA ASP A 25 8.24 5.19 -7.89
C ASP A 25 7.77 3.93 -8.64
N GLU A 26 8.14 3.81 -9.92
CA GLU A 26 7.71 2.71 -10.79
C GLU A 26 8.06 1.33 -10.24
N ARG A 27 9.18 1.23 -9.52
CA ARG A 27 9.63 -0.03 -8.92
C ARG A 27 8.69 -0.44 -7.79
N TRP A 28 8.32 0.49 -6.91
CA TRP A 28 7.36 0.22 -5.84
C TRP A 28 5.95 -0.04 -6.37
N ASN A 29 5.47 0.77 -7.32
CA ASN A 29 4.17 0.54 -7.95
C ASN A 29 4.09 -0.84 -8.60
N THR A 30 5.12 -1.25 -9.34
CA THR A 30 5.19 -2.59 -9.93
C THR A 30 5.24 -3.69 -8.88
N ALA A 31 6.02 -3.50 -7.82
CA ALA A 31 6.13 -4.49 -6.74
C ALA A 31 4.80 -4.65 -5.98
N LEU A 32 4.12 -3.55 -5.66
CA LEU A 32 2.81 -3.54 -5.00
C LEU A 32 1.73 -4.17 -5.89
N ALA A 33 1.76 -3.90 -7.20
CA ALA A 33 0.85 -4.51 -8.17
C ALA A 33 1.09 -6.02 -8.32
N LYS A 34 2.34 -6.48 -8.24
CA LYS A 34 2.71 -7.90 -8.29
C LYS A 34 2.51 -8.64 -6.96
N ALA A 35 2.26 -7.93 -5.87
CA ALA A 35 2.10 -8.55 -4.56
C ALA A 35 0.92 -9.55 -4.58
N PRO A 36 1.12 -10.84 -4.25
CA PRO A 36 0.08 -11.86 -4.34
C PRO A 36 -0.95 -11.77 -3.22
N ASP A 37 -0.59 -11.19 -2.07
CA ASP A 37 -1.48 -11.08 -0.90
C ASP A 37 -1.23 -9.77 -0.13
N ALA A 38 -2.12 -9.45 0.81
CA ALA A 38 -1.98 -8.32 1.72
C ALA A 38 -0.71 -8.42 2.55
N GLU A 39 -0.28 -9.63 2.91
CA GLU A 39 0.95 -9.85 3.66
C GLU A 39 2.23 -9.46 2.88
N ALA A 40 2.28 -9.79 1.59
CA ALA A 40 3.39 -9.42 0.72
C ALA A 40 3.40 -7.91 0.44
N MET A 41 2.21 -7.30 0.34
CA MET A 41 2.08 -5.85 0.22
C MET A 41 2.61 -5.13 1.47
N LEU A 42 2.31 -5.66 2.66
CA LEU A 42 2.83 -5.14 3.93
C LEU A 42 4.36 -5.21 4.02
N ASP A 43 4.98 -6.29 3.53
CA ASP A 43 6.43 -6.46 3.51
C ASP A 43 7.13 -5.39 2.64
N LEU A 44 6.54 -5.10 1.46
CA LEU A 44 7.01 -4.03 0.57
C LEU A 44 6.85 -2.65 1.21
N LEU A 45 5.70 -2.38 1.83
CA LEU A 45 5.43 -1.12 2.52
C LEU A 45 6.37 -0.91 3.72
N GLU A 46 6.64 -1.97 4.48
CA GLU A 46 7.60 -1.94 5.58
C GLU A 46 9.02 -1.65 5.08
N SER A 47 9.44 -2.32 4.01
CA SER A 47 10.73 -2.09 3.36
C SER A 47 10.89 -0.64 2.89
N ALA A 48 9.84 -0.07 2.28
CA ALA A 48 9.83 1.33 1.86
C ALA A 48 9.87 2.29 3.07
N ALA A 49 9.09 2.01 4.12
CA ALA A 49 9.07 2.82 5.33
C ALA A 49 10.41 2.82 6.06
N ASN A 50 11.10 1.67 6.09
CA ASN A 50 12.42 1.53 6.67
C ASN A 50 13.46 2.31 5.85
N LYS A 51 13.37 2.25 4.51
CA LYS A 51 14.22 3.04 3.60
C LYS A 51 14.06 4.55 3.81
N LEU A 52 12.84 5.00 4.07
CA LEU A 52 12.51 6.39 4.41
C LEU A 52 12.75 6.74 5.90
N LYS A 53 13.23 5.78 6.71
CA LYS A 53 13.46 5.93 8.16
C LYS A 53 12.26 6.46 8.94
N LEU A 54 11.04 6.11 8.52
CA LEU A 54 9.79 6.57 9.14
C LEU A 54 9.51 5.90 10.50
N GLY A 55 10.17 4.78 10.79
CA GLY A 55 9.98 4.01 12.02
C GLY A 55 8.58 3.40 12.14
N LEU A 56 7.92 3.13 11.02
CA LEU A 56 6.61 2.48 10.98
C LEU A 56 6.76 0.96 11.08
N SER A 57 5.96 0.34 11.94
CA SER A 57 5.89 -1.12 12.04
C SER A 57 4.81 -1.72 11.14
N ARG A 58 4.94 -3.00 10.73
CA ARG A 58 3.88 -3.76 10.02
C ARG A 58 2.49 -3.61 10.62
N LYS A 59 2.38 -3.64 11.96
CA LYS A 59 1.11 -3.45 12.68
C LYS A 59 0.51 -2.07 12.46
N GLU A 60 1.34 -1.04 12.40
CA GLU A 60 0.87 0.33 12.17
C GLU A 60 0.40 0.51 10.73
N LEU A 61 1.16 -0.02 9.77
CA LEU A 61 0.79 -0.05 8.35
C LEU A 61 -0.54 -0.77 8.14
N ALA A 62 -0.73 -1.91 8.81
CA ALA A 62 -1.96 -2.71 8.69
C ALA A 62 -3.19 -2.10 9.39
N ARG A 63 -2.99 -1.29 10.43
CA ARG A 63 -4.09 -0.76 11.26
C ARG A 63 -4.49 0.68 10.90
N THR A 64 -3.65 1.39 10.17
CA THR A 64 -3.84 2.81 9.89
C THR A 64 -4.37 3.04 8.47
N PRO A 65 -5.44 3.82 8.30
CA PRO A 65 -5.91 4.21 6.97
C PRO A 65 -4.93 5.19 6.29
N PRO A 66 -4.81 5.20 4.95
CA PRO A 66 -5.57 4.40 3.97
C PRO A 66 -5.01 2.97 3.73
N LEU A 67 -3.83 2.64 4.24
CA LEU A 67 -3.20 1.33 4.00
C LEU A 67 -4.04 0.15 4.52
N ARG A 68 -4.67 0.29 5.70
CA ARG A 68 -5.62 -0.69 6.21
C ARG A 68 -6.72 -1.00 5.21
N ASP A 69 -7.30 0.04 4.62
CA ASP A 69 -8.40 -0.08 3.67
C ASP A 69 -7.93 -0.76 2.37
N TRP A 70 -6.74 -0.38 1.92
CA TRP A 70 -6.11 -0.97 0.74
C TRP A 70 -5.78 -2.46 0.92
N LEU A 71 -5.24 -2.83 2.08
CA LEU A 71 -4.98 -4.22 2.46
C LEU A 71 -6.28 -5.01 2.63
N TRP A 72 -7.30 -4.38 3.19
CA TRP A 72 -8.63 -4.98 3.27
C TRP A 72 -9.20 -5.22 1.87
N PHE A 73 -9.09 -4.26 0.95
CA PHE A 73 -9.52 -4.42 -0.45
C PHE A 73 -8.77 -5.57 -1.13
N LYS A 74 -7.45 -5.67 -0.94
CA LYS A 74 -6.60 -6.75 -1.46
C LYS A 74 -7.01 -8.13 -0.92
N ARG A 75 -7.41 -8.20 0.36
CA ARG A 75 -7.77 -9.45 1.06
C ARG A 75 -9.23 -9.87 0.84
N ASN A 76 -10.14 -8.91 0.66
CA ASN A 76 -11.57 -9.14 0.41
C ASN A 76 -11.97 -9.10 -1.06
N LYS A 77 -11.06 -8.78 -1.99
CA LYS A 77 -11.21 -9.10 -3.41
C LYS A 77 -10.40 -10.35 -3.78
N PRO A 78 -10.92 -11.56 -3.49
CA PRO A 78 -10.56 -12.70 -4.31
C PRO A 78 -11.12 -12.41 -5.72
N LEU A 79 -10.24 -12.18 -6.69
CA LEU A 79 -10.48 -12.46 -8.11
C LEU A 79 -11.90 -12.11 -8.62
N LEU A 80 -12.25 -10.82 -8.72
CA LEU A 80 -12.91 -10.40 -9.95
C LEU A 80 -11.78 -10.23 -10.97
N THR A 81 -11.34 -11.37 -11.48
CA THR A 81 -10.90 -11.57 -12.86
C THR A 81 -10.78 -10.25 -13.65
N ILE A 82 -9.63 -9.59 -13.50
CA ILE A 82 -9.13 -8.64 -14.50
C ILE A 82 -8.79 -9.51 -15.73
N GLY A 83 -9.82 -9.94 -16.48
CA GLY A 83 -9.68 -10.88 -17.61
C GLY A 83 -10.81 -11.89 -17.84
N ASP A 84 -11.80 -12.01 -16.96
CA ASP A 84 -12.94 -12.93 -17.18
C ASP A 84 -14.22 -12.31 -16.58
N ALA A 85 -14.67 -11.27 -17.26
CA ALA A 85 -16.06 -10.87 -17.31
C ALA A 85 -16.18 -10.01 -18.57
N LEU A 86 -16.31 -10.68 -19.72
CA LEU A 86 -17.00 -10.11 -20.86
C LEU A 86 -18.20 -9.29 -20.34
N PRO A 87 -18.43 -8.05 -20.80
CA PRO A 87 -19.66 -7.36 -20.49
C PRO A 87 -20.81 -8.13 -21.14
N ARG A 88 -21.45 -9.01 -20.38
CA ARG A 88 -22.68 -9.72 -20.79
C ARG A 88 -23.92 -8.83 -20.58
N TYR A 89 -23.78 -7.54 -20.89
CA TYR A 89 -24.92 -6.63 -21.02
C TYR A 89 -25.13 -6.29 -22.49
N ARG A 90 -25.51 -7.31 -23.26
CA ARG A 90 -26.19 -7.16 -24.55
C ARG A 90 -27.00 -8.42 -24.84
N GLN A 91 -28.04 -8.62 -24.03
CA GLN A 91 -29.18 -9.42 -24.42
C GLN A 91 -30.44 -8.65 -24.03
N GLU A 92 -30.78 -7.67 -24.85
CA GLU A 92 -32.14 -7.37 -25.29
C GLU A 92 -32.06 -6.69 -26.66
#